data_AF-A0A965N1Y6-F1
#
_entry.id   AF-A0A965N1Y6-F1
#
_cell.length_a   1.000
_cell.length_b   1.000
_cell.length_c   1.000
_cell.angle_alpha   90.00
_cell.angle_beta   90.00
_cell.angle_gamma   90.00
#
_symmetry.space_group_name_H-M   'P 1'
#
loop_
_entity.id
_entity.type
_entity.pdbx_description
1 polymer ?
#
loop_
_entity_poly.entity_id
_entity_poly.type
_entity_poly.pdbx_seq_one_letter_code
_entity_poly.pdbx_strand_id
1 'polypeptide(L)' 'EGRYHIIRRLMEAVNVEVLRLIRTKFGPISLGETLEGRWRDLNDGELISLQTALDIKL' A
#
# COMPACT_ATOMS: atom_id res chain seq x y z
N GLU A 1 2.22 -9.90 -4.53
CA GLU A 1 2.67 -9.63 -5.92
C GLU A 1 2.43 -8.16 -6.29
N GLY A 2 2.98 -7.70 -7.42
CA GLY A 2 2.84 -6.32 -7.91
C GLY A 2 3.24 -6.22 -9.38
N ARG A 3 2.53 -6.95 -10.24
CA ARG A 3 2.86 -7.02 -11.68
C ARG A 3 2.75 -5.64 -12.34
N TYR A 4 3.57 -5.41 -13.37
CA TYR A 4 3.63 -4.14 -14.09
C TYR A 4 2.24 -3.65 -14.51
N HIS A 5 1.85 -2.47 -14.03
CA HIS A 5 0.59 -1.79 -14.33
C HIS A 5 -0.67 -2.64 -14.14
N ILE A 6 -0.66 -3.65 -13.25
CA ILE A 6 -1.75 -4.63 -13.14
C ILE A 6 -3.12 -3.99 -12.96
N ILE A 7 -3.27 -3.01 -12.06
CA ILE A 7 -4.55 -2.35 -11.82
C ILE A 7 -5.04 -1.62 -13.06
N ARG A 8 -4.17 -0.87 -13.75
CA ARG A 8 -4.56 -0.15 -14.97
C ARG A 8 -4.97 -1.11 -16.07
N ARG A 9 -4.21 -2.19 -16.27
CA ARG A 9 -4.51 -3.23 -17.26
C ARG A 9 -5.82 -3.98 -16.97
N LEU A 10 -6.11 -4.26 -15.70
CA LEU A 10 -7.36 -4.91 -15.30
C LEU A 10 -8.57 -4.02 -15.57
N MET A 11 -8.46 -2.72 -15.29
CA MET A 11 -9.54 -1.76 -15.55
C MET A 11 -9.74 -1.51 -17.05
N GLU A 12 -8.65 -1.41 -17.82
CA GLU A 12 -8.69 -1.29 -19.28
C GLU A 12 -9.39 -2.50 -19.92
N ALA A 13 -9.14 -3.71 -19.42
CA ALA A 13 -9.79 -4.93 -19.90
C ALA A 13 -11.32 -4.94 -19.73
N VAL A 14 -11.85 -4.09 -18.85
CA VAL A 14 -13.30 -3.88 -18.64
C VAL A 14 -13.77 -2.51 -19.16
N ASN A 15 -12.99 -1.87 -20.03
CA ASN A 15 -13.26 -0.56 -20.65
C ASN A 15 -13.42 0.59 -19.63
N VAL A 16 -12.67 0.54 -18.52
CA VAL A 16 -12.62 1.60 -17.51
C VAL A 16 -11.25 2.28 -17.52
N GLU A 17 -11.24 3.59 -17.78
CA GLU A 17 -10.03 4.40 -17.72
C GLU A 17 -9.67 4.78 -16.27
N VAL A 18 -8.41 4.58 -15.88
CA VAL A 18 -7.90 4.95 -14.56
C VAL A 18 -7.26 6.34 -14.61
N LEU A 19 -8.01 7.37 -14.19
CA LEU A 19 -7.52 8.75 -14.14
C LEU A 19 -6.49 8.99 -13.03
N ARG A 20 -6.70 8.39 -11.84
CA ARG A 20 -5.81 8.52 -10.68
C ARG A 20 -5.69 7.19 -9.94
N LEU A 21 -4.47 6.81 -9.59
CA LEU A 21 -4.19 5.60 -8.83
C LEU A 21 -3.23 5.94 -7.69
N ILE A 22 -3.68 5.72 -6.45
CA ILE A 22 -2.90 5.98 -5.24
C ILE A 22 -2.93 4.73 -4.38
N ARG A 23 -1.78 4.32 -3.87
CA ARG A 23 -1.71 3.25 -2.88
C ARG A 23 -1.89 3.85 -1.49
N THR A 24 -3.04 3.60 -0.88
CA THR A 24 -3.39 4.14 0.46
C THR A 24 -3.02 3.19 1.60
N LYS A 25 -2.73 1.93 1.31
CA LYS A 25 -2.35 0.90 2.30
C LYS A 25 -1.41 -0.13 1.66
N PHE A 26 -0.49 -0.67 2.45
CA PHE A 26 0.37 -1.80 2.07
C PHE A 26 0.54 -2.75 3.26
N GLY A 27 0.06 -3.99 3.11
CA GLY A 27 -0.03 -4.92 4.23
C GLY A 27 -0.84 -4.30 5.39
N PRO A 28 -0.36 -4.35 6.64
CA PRO A 28 -1.04 -3.72 7.76
C PRO A 28 -0.86 -2.19 7.84
N ILE A 29 0.04 -1.60 7.05
CA ILE A 29 0.41 -0.18 7.17
C ILE A 29 -0.45 0.70 6.26
N SER A 30 -1.02 1.76 6.83
CA SER A 30 -1.81 2.77 6.11
C SER A 30 -0.99 4.03 5.82
N LEU A 31 -1.28 4.72 4.72
CA LEU A 31 -0.71 6.03 4.39
C LEU A 31 -1.02 7.07 5.50
N GLY A 32 -2.20 6.96 6.11
CA GLY A 32 -2.65 7.86 7.18
C GLY A 32 -2.61 9.32 6.74
N GLU A 33 -2.02 10.16 7.58
CA GLU A 33 -1.88 11.62 7.35
C GLU A 33 -0.54 11.99 6.70
N THR A 34 0.20 11.01 6.16
CA THR A 34 1.49 11.27 5.51
C THR A 34 1.28 12.08 4.24
N LEU A 35 1.82 13.29 4.22
CA LEU A 35 1.72 14.19 3.07
C LEU A 35 2.51 13.69 1.86
N GLU A 36 2.10 14.13 0.68
CA GLU A 36 2.81 13.83 -0.57
C GLU A 36 4.29 14.25 -0.48
N GLY A 37 5.18 13.38 -0.97
CA GLY A 37 6.63 13.61 -0.94
C GLY A 37 7.26 13.53 0.45
N ARG A 38 6.50 13.13 1.49
CA ARG A 38 7.01 12.95 2.86
C ARG A 38 7.07 11.48 3.23
N TRP A 39 7.89 11.20 4.24
CA TRP A 39 7.98 9.93 4.93
C TRP A 39 7.88 10.17 6.43
N ARG A 40 7.57 9.11 7.16
CA ARG A 40 7.55 9.10 8.62
C ARG A 40 7.99 7.73 9.10
N ASP A 41 8.50 7.67 10.32
CA ASP A 41 8.74 6.38 10.98
C ASP A 41 7.40 5.71 11.33
N LEU A 42 7.44 4.38 11.39
CA LEU A 42 6.34 3.59 11.91
C LEU A 42 6.30 3.72 13.43
N ASN A 43 5.10 3.87 13.98
CA ASN A 43 4.94 3.77 15.43
C ASN A 43 5.01 2.31 15.88
N ASP A 44 5.08 2.09 17.20
CA ASP A 44 5.20 0.76 17.78
C ASP A 44 4.06 -0.20 17.37
N GLY A 45 2.82 0.30 17.30
CA GLY A 45 1.68 -0.51 16.88
C GLY A 45 1.75 -0.94 15.42
N GLU A 46 2.25 -0.06 14.55
CA GLU A 46 2.49 -0.36 13.14
C GLU A 46 3.63 -1.35 12.96
N LEU A 47 4.72 -1.22 13.73
CA LEU A 47 5.83 -2.17 13.73
C LEU A 47 5.39 -3.57 14.17
N ILE A 48 4.66 -3.68 15.28
CA ILE A 48 4.13 -4.95 15.78
C ILE A 48 3.20 -5.59 14.73
N SER A 49 2.32 -4.79 14.12
CA SER A 49 1.40 -5.27 13.08
C SER A 49 2.15 -5.79 11.86
N LEU A 50 3.21 -5.09 11.42
CA LEU A 50 4.05 -5.50 10.31
C LEU A 50 4.79 -6.80 10.59
N GLN A 51 5.39 -6.93 11.77
CA GLN A 51 6.10 -8.14 12.18
C GLN A 51 5.16 -9.35 12.25
N THR A 52 3.97 -9.16 12.86
CA THR A 52 2.93 -10.20 12.93
C THR A 52 2.50 -10.66 11.53
N ALA A 53 2.31 -9.72 10.59
CA ALA A 53 1.91 -10.03 9.22
C ALA A 53 2.98 -10.80 8.42
N LEU A 54 4.24 -10.72 8.85
CA LEU A 54 5.38 -11.42 8.24
C LEU A 54 5.80 -12.67 9.02
N ASP A 55 5.10 -13.02 10.10
CA ASP A 55 5.46 -14.11 11.02
C ASP A 55 6.91 -13.99 11.54
N ILE A 56 7.36 -12.76 11.80
CA ILE A 56 8.66 -12.48 12.39
C ILE A 56 8.45 -12.29 13.89
N LYS A 57 9.08 -13.14 14.70
CA LYS A 57 9.13 -12.98 16.16
C LYS A 57 10.19 -11.96 16.56
N LEU A 58 9.90 -11.15 17.58
CA LEU A 58 10.91 -10.41 18.35
C LEU A 58 11.85 -11.38 19.08
#